data_AF-A0A8J4U1H0-F1
#
_entry.id   AF-A0A8J4U1H0-F1
#
_cell.length_a   1.000
_cell.length_b   1.000
_cell.length_c   1.000
_cell.angle_alpha   90.00
_cell.angle_beta   90.00
_cell.angle_gamma   90.00
#
_symmetry.space_group_name_H-M   'P 1'
#
loop_
_entity.id
_entity.type
_entity.pdbx_description
1 polymer ?
#
loop_
_entity_poly.entity_id
_entity_poly.type
_entity_poly.pdbx_seq_one_letter_code
_entity_poly.pdbx_strand_id
1 'polypeptide(L)' 'MGFRLSFLLLALSAVVVFGQKKRPVNKEWSYRDGSEKVNMRGVANLTQVLDDWKFGILSQVKDILQKDHQTVLPDYA' A
#
# COMPACT_ATOMS: atom_id res chain seq x y z
N MET A 1 60.35 9.17 6.05
CA MET A 1 59.30 8.12 6.01
C MET A 1 57.88 8.69 6.21
N GLY A 2 57.68 9.72 7.06
CA GLY A 2 56.33 10.25 7.38
C GLY A 2 55.54 10.85 6.21
N PHE A 3 56.15 11.66 5.35
CA PHE A 3 55.45 12.32 4.24
C PHE A 3 54.79 11.33 3.26
N ARG A 4 55.47 10.21 2.96
CA ARG A 4 54.92 9.17 2.06
C ARG A 4 53.72 8.47 2.68
N LEU A 5 53.75 8.23 4.00
CA LEU A 5 52.63 7.65 4.73
C LEU A 5 51.43 8.59 4.75
N SER A 6 51.65 9.90 4.98
CA SER A 6 50.60 10.92 4.94
C SER A 6 49.95 11.06 3.57
N PHE A 7 50.73 11.03 2.48
CA PHE A 7 50.18 11.05 1.12
C PHE A 7 49.36 9.80 0.80
N LEU A 8 49.81 8.62 1.24
CA LEU A 8 49.06 7.37 1.07
C LEU A 8 47.74 7.39 1.84
N LEU A 9 47.75 7.89 3.08
CA LEU A 9 46.53 8.03 3.88
C LEU A 9 45.53 9.02 3.25
N LEU A 10 46.03 10.11 2.66
CA LEU A 10 45.21 11.11 1.99
C LEU A 10 44.63 10.60 0.65
N ALA A 11 45.39 9.78 -0.07
CA ALA A 11 44.88 9.11 -1.27
C ALA A 11 43.82 8.06 -0.92
N LEU A 12 44.03 7.30 0.16
CA LEU A 12 43.06 6.31 0.66
C LEU A 12 41.75 6.97 1.10
N SER A 13 41.82 8.11 1.82
CA SER A 13 40.62 8.82 2.25
C SER A 13 39.83 9.41 1.08
N ALA A 14 40.52 9.94 0.06
CA ALA A 14 39.87 10.41 -1.17
C ALA A 14 39.09 9.28 -1.88
N VAL A 15 39.70 8.10 -2.04
CA VAL A 15 39.04 6.94 -2.68
C VAL A 15 37.80 6.49 -1.89
N VAL A 16 37.86 6.51 -0.56
CA VAL A 16 36.70 6.17 0.29
C VAL A 16 35.58 7.18 0.12
N VAL A 17 35.87 8.48 0.04
CA VAL A 17 34.86 9.53 -0.13
C VAL A 17 34.25 9.50 -1.54
N PHE A 18 35.04 9.28 -2.59
CA PHE A 18 34.52 9.14 -3.95
C PHE A 18 33.74 7.83 -4.19
N GLY A 19 34.06 6.77 -3.45
CA GLY A 19 33.35 5.48 -3.49
C GLY A 19 32.03 5.45 -2.72
N GLN A 20 31.72 6.48 -1.94
CA GLN A 20 30.43 6.59 -1.26
C GLN A 20 29.32 6.91 -2.27
N LYS A 21 28.78 5.87 -2.90
CA LYS A 21 27.54 5.91 -3.67
C LYS A 21 26.47 6.52 -2.77
N LYS A 22 26.09 7.78 -3.05
CA LYS A 22 25.03 8.51 -2.34
C LYS A 22 23.82 7.59 -2.26
N ARG A 23 23.46 7.16 -1.05
CA ARG A 23 22.15 6.54 -0.82
C ARG A 23 21.13 7.65 -1.08
N PRO A 24 20.10 7.43 -1.89
CA PRO A 24 19.08 8.44 -2.12
C PRO A 24 18.44 8.78 -0.77
N VAL A 25 18.71 9.99 -0.28
CA VAL A 25 18.17 10.54 0.97
C VAL A 25 16.68 10.88 0.83
N ASN A 26 16.17 10.95 -0.40
CA ASN A 26 14.77 11.21 -0.65
C ASN A 26 14.04 9.92 -1.09
N LYS A 27 13.62 9.10 -0.12
CA LYS A 27 12.49 8.18 -0.34
C LYS A 27 11.22 9.02 -0.22
N GLU A 28 10.98 9.87 -1.22
CA GLU A 28 9.70 10.54 -1.35
C GLU A 28 8.65 9.44 -1.55
N TRP A 29 7.71 9.32 -0.62
CA TRP A 29 6.65 8.32 -0.72
C TRP A 29 5.83 8.62 -1.98
N SER A 30 6.07 7.84 -3.03
CA SER A 30 5.29 7.94 -4.26
C SER A 30 4.06 7.05 -4.09
N TYR A 31 2.88 7.67 -4.02
CA TYR A 31 1.59 6.94 -4.00
C TYR A 31 1.40 6.04 -5.23
N ARG A 32 2.15 6.32 -6.31
CA ARG A 32 2.13 5.52 -7.54
C ARG A 32 3.10 4.34 -7.48
N ASP A 33 4.00 4.30 -6.51
CA ASP A 33 4.99 3.22 -6.39
C ASP A 33 4.26 1.91 -6.04
N GLY A 34 4.25 0.98 -6.99
CA GLY A 34 3.47 -0.26 -6.90
C GLY A 34 2.08 -0.22 -7.54
N SER A 35 1.61 0.90 -8.10
CA SER A 35 0.33 0.92 -8.84
C SER A 35 0.37 0.02 -10.09
N GLU A 36 1.55 -0.07 -10.71
CA GLU A 36 1.84 -0.96 -11.85
C GLU A 36 1.88 -2.45 -11.47
N LYS A 37 2.03 -2.76 -10.17
CA LYS A 37 1.98 -4.14 -9.65
C LYS A 37 0.54 -4.61 -9.42
N VAL A 38 -0.43 -3.69 -9.52
CA VAL A 38 -1.86 -3.99 -9.33
C VAL A 38 -2.48 -4.31 -10.69
N ASN A 39 -2.99 -5.53 -10.84
CA ASN A 39 -3.75 -5.92 -12.01
C ASN A 39 -5.12 -5.22 -12.01
N MET A 40 -5.24 -4.10 -12.73
CA MET A 40 -6.49 -3.32 -12.82
C MET A 40 -7.68 -4.13 -13.34
N ARG A 41 -7.44 -5.16 -14.16
CA ARG A 41 -8.51 -6.07 -14.65
C ARG A 41 -9.05 -6.97 -13.53
N GLY A 42 -8.21 -7.38 -12.57
CA GLY A 42 -8.63 -8.11 -11.38
C GLY A 42 -9.42 -7.24 -10.40
N VAL A 43 -9.04 -5.96 -10.28
CA VAL A 43 -9.74 -4.98 -9.44
C VAL A 43 -11.15 -4.71 -9.96
N ALA A 44 -11.32 -4.55 -11.29
CA ALA A 44 -12.64 -4.37 -11.90
C ALA A 44 -13.60 -5.53 -11.58
N ASN A 45 -13.11 -6.77 -11.60
CA ASN A 45 -13.89 -7.94 -11.22
C ASN A 45 -14.25 -7.95 -9.72
N LEU A 46 -13.30 -7.59 -8.85
CA LEU A 46 -13.56 -7.51 -7.41
C LEU A 46 -14.57 -6.42 -7.06
N THR A 47 -14.48 -5.23 -7.68
CA THR A 47 -15.45 -4.16 -7.50
C THR A 47 -16.84 -4.61 -7.91
N GLN A 48 -16.97 -5.32 -9.03
CA GLN A 48 -18.25 -5.87 -9.46
C GLN A 48 -18.82 -6.90 -8.46
N VAL A 49 -18.00 -7.85 -7.99
CA VAL A 49 -18.43 -8.84 -6.99
C VAL A 49 -18.87 -8.16 -5.69
N LEU A 50 -18.17 -7.11 -5.25
CA LEU A 50 -18.54 -6.33 -4.07
C LEU A 50 -19.86 -5.58 -4.26
N ASP A 51 -20.10 -5.01 -5.44
CA ASP A 51 -21.35 -4.34 -5.77
C ASP A 51 -22.51 -5.35 -5.80
N ASP A 52 -22.35 -6.50 -6.45
CA ASP A 52 -23.35 -7.57 -6.48
C ASP A 52 -23.70 -8.05 -5.06
N TRP A 53 -22.69 -8.22 -4.20
CA TRP A 53 -22.89 -8.59 -2.79
C TRP A 53 -23.64 -7.52 -2.01
N LYS A 54 -23.28 -6.25 -2.19
CA LYS A 54 -23.99 -5.12 -1.57
C LYS A 54 -25.47 -5.14 -1.95
N PHE A 55 -25.77 -5.31 -3.24
CA PHE A 55 -27.15 -5.39 -3.71
C PHE A 55 -27.89 -6.61 -3.15
N GLY A 56 -27.24 -7.78 -3.14
CA GLY A 56 -27.82 -9.00 -2.58
C GLY A 56 -28.19 -8.86 -1.11
N ILE A 57 -27.28 -8.35 -0.28
CA ILE A 57 -27.51 -8.15 1.16
C ILE A 57 -28.64 -7.15 1.39
N LEU A 58 -28.59 -5.98 0.74
CA LEU A 58 -29.60 -4.94 0.93
C LEU A 58 -30.99 -5.40 0.49
N SER A 59 -31.07 -6.16 -0.60
CA SER A 59 -32.34 -6.73 -1.05
C SER A 59 -32.89 -7.73 -0.04
N GLN A 60 -32.05 -8.61 0.51
CA GLN A 60 -32.47 -9.58 1.51
C GLN A 60 -32.92 -8.91 2.80
N VAL A 61 -32.15 -7.94 3.32
CA VAL A 61 -32.50 -7.18 4.52
C VAL A 61 -33.82 -6.44 4.32
N LYS A 62 -34.02 -5.81 3.16
CA LYS A 62 -35.30 -5.17 2.82
C LYS A 62 -36.45 -6.17 2.80
N ASP A 63 -36.26 -7.34 2.21
CA ASP A 63 -37.29 -8.36 2.12
C ASP A 63 -37.73 -8.85 3.50
N ILE A 64 -36.76 -9.09 4.39
CA ILE A 64 -37.03 -9.47 5.79
C ILE A 64 -37.77 -8.35 6.53
N LEU A 65 -37.33 -7.10 6.39
CA LEU A 65 -38.02 -5.94 6.99
C LEU A 65 -39.45 -5.75 6.47
N GLN A 66 -39.76 -6.18 5.25
CA GLN A 66 -41.11 -6.05 4.69
C GLN A 66 -42.01 -7.22 5.05
N LYS A 67 -41.47 -8.44 5.03
CA LYS A 67 -42.26 -9.68 5.18
C LYS A 67 -42.26 -10.23 6.61
N ASP A 68 -41.17 -10.04 7.34
CA ASP A 68 -40.93 -10.65 8.64
C ASP A 68 -40.20 -9.69 9.59
N HIS A 69 -40.76 -8.49 9.75
CA HIS A 69 -40.14 -7.41 10.52
C HIS A 69 -39.90 -7.78 11.99
N GLN A 70 -40.67 -8.73 12.55
CA GLN A 70 -40.56 -9.17 13.94
C GLN A 70 -39.24 -9.91 14.22
N THR A 71 -38.57 -10.45 13.19
CA THR A 71 -37.26 -11.12 13.36
C THR A 71 -36.08 -10.16 13.47
N VAL A 72 -36.26 -8.89 13.06
CA VAL A 72 -35.19 -7.88 12.97
C VAL A 72 -35.41 -6.73 13.93
N LEU A 73 -36.67 -6.41 14.21
CA LEU A 73 -37.03 -5.40 15.19
C LEU A 73 -37.04 -6.02 16.59
N PRO A 74 -36.57 -5.30 17.62
CA PRO A 74 -36.77 -5.70 19.00
C PRO A 74 -38.26 -5.92 19.30
N ASP A 75 -38.58 -6.90 20.15
CA ASP A 75 -39.93 -7.03 20.71
C ASP A 75 -40.23 -5.80 21.55
N TYR A 76 -40.91 -4.83 20.94
CA TYR A 76 -41.44 -3.66 21.63
C TYR A 76 -42.77 -4.04 22.30
N ALA A 77 -42.70 -4.89 23.33
CA ALA A 77 -43.80 -5.18 24.25
C ALA A 77 -43.99 -4.04 25.26
#